data_AF-S8AN17-F1
#
_entry.id   AF-S8AN17-F1
#
_cell.length_a   1.000
_cell.length_b   1.000
_cell.length_c   1.000
_cell.angle_alpha   90.00
_cell.angle_beta   90.00
_cell.angle_gamma   90.00
#
_symmetry.space_group_name_H-M   'P 1'
#
loop_
_entity.id
_entity.type
_entity.pdbx_description
1 polymer ?
#
loop_
_entity_poly.entity_id
_entity_poly.type
_entity_poly.pdbx_seq_one_letter_code
_entity_poly.pdbx_strand_id
1 'polypeptide(L)' 'MSSSPSLELWYAAETTPFSPIIGKSLHAPVAFFLLAIGSLLTIIFSINKSLALASVIAIPASIAFGIGSVYAMAAGGVYV' A
#
# COMPACT_ATOMS: atom_id res chain seq x y z
N MET A 1 20.58 -30.21 25.65
CA MET A 1 19.41 -29.88 24.82
C MET A 1 19.88 -28.83 23.83
N SER A 2 20.19 -29.20 22.58
CA SER A 2 20.63 -28.22 21.57
C SER A 2 19.39 -27.50 21.05
N SER A 3 19.21 -26.24 21.45
CA SER A 3 18.27 -25.32 20.82
C SER A 3 18.58 -25.28 19.31
N SER A 4 17.57 -25.53 18.49
CA SER A 4 17.69 -25.37 17.05
C SER A 4 18.02 -23.90 16.72
N PRO A 5 18.92 -23.60 15.75
CA PRO A 5 19.40 -22.24 15.49
C PRO A 5 18.30 -21.18 15.29
N SER A 6 17.14 -21.56 14.73
CA SER A 6 15.98 -20.68 14.56
C SER A 6 15.34 -20.24 15.87
N LEU A 7 15.39 -21.08 16.91
CA LEU A 7 14.84 -20.79 18.23
C LEU A 7 15.70 -19.75 18.97
N GLU A 8 17.02 -19.84 18.84
CA GLU A 8 17.93 -18.84 19.43
C GLU A 8 17.77 -17.48 18.75
N LEU A 9 17.62 -17.47 17.42
CA LEU A 9 17.32 -16.24 16.67
C LEU A 9 15.98 -15.63 17.07
N TRP A 10 14.96 -16.45 17.37
CA TRP A 10 13.67 -15.97 17.87
C TRP A 10 13.81 -15.21 19.18
N TYR A 11 14.49 -15.81 20.17
CA TYR A 11 14.71 -15.15 21.46
C TYR A 11 15.59 -13.90 21.35
N ALA A 12 16.58 -13.91 20.45
CA ALA A 12 17.41 -12.73 20.21
C ALA A 12 16.61 -11.55 19.61
N ALA A 13 15.63 -11.84 18.76
CA ALA A 13 14.80 -10.84 18.08
C ALA A 13 13.78 -10.15 19.01
N GLU A 14 13.52 -10.68 20.21
CA GLU A 14 12.61 -10.06 21.20
C GLU A 14 13.04 -8.62 21.58
N THR A 15 14.35 -8.34 21.50
CA THR A 15 14.92 -7.02 21.80
C THR A 15 14.74 -5.99 20.67
N THR A 16 14.32 -6.44 19.48
CA THR A 16 14.14 -5.60 18.29
C THR A 16 12.73 -5.78 17.72
N PRO A 17 11.70 -5.16 18.35
CA PRO A 17 10.33 -5.31 17.90
C PRO A 17 10.14 -4.77 16.48
N PHE A 18 9.31 -5.46 15.69
CA PHE A 18 8.93 -5.01 14.36
C PHE A 18 8.19 -3.67 14.43
N SER A 19 8.69 -2.68 13.68
CA SER A 19 8.02 -1.39 13.50
C SER A 19 7.56 -1.27 12.05
N PRO A 20 6.25 -1.20 11.79
CA PRO A 20 5.75 -1.08 10.43
C PRO A 20 6.08 0.31 9.87
N ILE A 21 6.39 0.36 8.57
CA ILE A 21 6.64 1.62 7.86
C ILE A 21 5.40 2.52 7.90
N ILE A 22 4.20 1.94 7.82
CA ILE A 22 2.92 2.64 7.93
C ILE A 22 2.14 2.06 9.11
N GLY A 23 1.78 2.92 10.05
CA GLY A 23 0.97 2.54 11.21
C GLY A 23 -0.47 2.19 10.82
N LYS A 24 -1.09 1.27 11.57
CA LYS A 24 -2.47 0.80 11.34
C LYS A 24 -3.51 1.92 11.31
N SER A 25 -3.32 2.98 12.11
CA SER A 25 -4.20 4.16 12.12
C SER A 25 -4.19 4.93 10.80
N LEU A 26 -3.15 4.77 9.97
CA LEU A 26 -3.00 5.46 8.70
C LEU A 26 -3.56 4.69 7.50
N HIS A 27 -3.97 3.42 7.65
CA HIS A 27 -4.46 2.63 6.52
C HIS A 27 -5.67 3.29 5.84
N ALA A 28 -6.67 3.71 6.63
CA ALA A 28 -7.87 4.35 6.11
C ALA A 28 -7.62 5.71 5.41
N PRO A 29 -6.92 6.69 6.03
CA PRO A 29 -6.65 7.96 5.35
C PRO A 29 -5.75 7.79 4.12
N VAL A 30 -4.72 6.93 4.17
CA VAL A 30 -3.85 6.66 3.00
C VAL A 30 -4.66 6.06 1.86
N ALA A 31 -5.51 5.06 2.16
CA ALA A 31 -6.41 4.48 1.17
C ALA A 31 -7.33 5.52 0.53
N PHE A 32 -7.98 6.35 1.35
CA PHE A 32 -8.91 7.37 0.88
C PHE A 32 -8.24 8.34 -0.10
N PHE A 33 -7.10 8.91 0.27
CA PHE A 33 -6.42 9.87 -0.59
C PHE A 33 -5.89 9.23 -1.88
N LEU A 34 -5.27 8.05 -1.80
CA LEU A 34 -4.74 7.37 -2.98
C LEU A 34 -5.85 6.94 -3.95
N LEU A 35 -6.96 6.40 -3.44
CA LEU A 35 -8.11 6.02 -4.27
C LEU A 35 -8.83 7.22 -4.85
N ALA A 36 -9.00 8.32 -4.09
CA ALA A 36 -9.59 9.54 -4.58
C ALA A 36 -8.74 10.14 -5.71
N ILE A 37 -7.44 10.27 -5.50
CA ILE A 37 -6.49 10.77 -6.51
C ILE A 37 -6.49 9.85 -7.74
N GLY A 38 -6.30 8.54 -7.56
CA GLY A 38 -6.31 7.57 -8.66
C GLY A 38 -7.59 7.60 -9.48
N SER A 39 -8.75 7.70 -8.80
CA SER A 39 -10.06 7.81 -9.46
C SER A 39 -10.21 9.12 -10.23
N LEU A 40 -9.79 10.26 -9.65
CA LEU A 40 -9.84 11.56 -10.31
C LEU A 40 -8.94 11.60 -11.56
N LEU A 41 -7.69 11.14 -11.46
CA LEU A 41 -6.81 11.07 -12.64
C LEU A 41 -7.36 10.12 -13.71
N THR A 42 -7.97 9.00 -13.31
CA THR A 42 -8.63 8.07 -14.25
C THR A 42 -9.78 8.75 -14.98
N ILE A 43 -10.61 9.54 -14.27
CA ILE A 43 -11.69 10.32 -14.87
C ILE A 43 -11.12 11.36 -15.85
N ILE A 44 -10.09 12.11 -15.46
CA ILE A 44 -9.44 13.11 -16.31
C ILE A 44 -8.89 12.48 -17.60
N PHE A 45 -8.18 11.36 -17.49
CA PHE A 45 -7.67 10.61 -18.64
C PHE A 45 -8.81 10.08 -19.54
N SER A 46 -9.92 9.64 -18.95
CA SER A 46 -11.07 9.13 -19.70
C SER A 46 -11.74 10.22 -20.56
N ILE A 47 -11.71 11.48 -20.12
CA ILE A 47 -12.25 12.61 -20.89
C ILE A 47 -11.38 12.93 -22.11
N ASN A 48 -10.05 12.86 -21.98
CA ASN A 48 -9.11 13.12 -23.08
C ASN A 48 -8.11 11.98 -23.26
N LYS A 49 -8.55 10.96 -23.99
CA LYS A 49 -7.81 9.73 -24.24
C LYS A 49 -6.75 9.94 -25.32
N SER A 50 -5.57 10.39 -24.90
CA SER A 50 -4.39 10.47 -25.76
C SER A 50 -3.28 9.58 -25.22
N LEU A 51 -2.61 8.83 -26.10
CA LEU A 51 -1.45 8.00 -25.73
C LEU A 51 -0.33 8.83 -25.10
N ALA A 52 -0.18 10.09 -25.52
CA ALA A 52 0.82 11.00 -24.94
C ALA A 52 0.48 11.39 -23.50
N LEU A 53 -0.81 11.46 -23.15
CA LEU A 53 -1.29 11.72 -21.80
C LEU A 53 -1.30 10.45 -20.92
N ALA A 54 -1.24 9.26 -21.53
CA ALA A 54 -1.28 8.00 -20.80
C ALA A 54 -0.08 7.82 -19.86
N SER A 55 1.13 8.17 -20.31
CA SER A 55 2.33 8.05 -19.47
C SER A 55 2.33 9.00 -18.28
N VAL A 56 1.77 10.21 -18.47
CA VAL A 56 1.76 11.27 -17.45
C VAL A 56 0.59 11.14 -16.49
N ILE A 57 -0.57 10.65 -16.95
CA ILE A 57 -1.80 10.61 -16.15
C ILE A 57 -2.23 9.17 -15.84
N ALA A 58 -2.36 8.31 -16.85
CA ALA A 58 -2.91 6.97 -16.65
C ALA A 58 -1.98 6.05 -15.83
N ILE A 59 -0.66 6.13 -16.04
CA ILE A 59 0.31 5.34 -15.25
C ILE A 59 0.26 5.77 -13.77
N PRO A 60 0.42 7.05 -13.40
CA PRO A 60 0.27 7.46 -12.00
C PRO A 60 -1.11 7.15 -11.41
N ALA A 61 -2.19 7.28 -12.20
CA ALA A 61 -3.53 6.93 -11.76
C ALA A 61 -3.64 5.45 -11.36
N SER A 62 -3.10 4.55 -12.19
CA SER A 62 -3.09 3.11 -11.93
C SER A 62 -2.27 2.77 -10.69
N ILE A 63 -1.11 3.39 -10.50
CA ILE A 63 -0.26 3.16 -9.32
C ILE A 63 -0.99 3.63 -8.06
N ALA A 64 -1.54 4.85 -8.08
CA ALA A 64 -2.30 5.39 -6.94
C ALA A 64 -3.50 4.50 -6.60
N PHE A 65 -4.25 4.04 -7.60
CA PHE A 65 -5.40 3.16 -7.40
C PHE A 65 -4.99 1.79 -6.85
N GLY A 66 -3.95 1.17 -7.41
CA GLY A 66 -3.45 -0.13 -6.97
C GLY A 66 -2.88 -0.12 -5.55
N ILE A 67 -2.10 0.90 -5.18
CA ILE A 67 -1.59 1.02 -3.81
C ILE A 67 -2.74 1.38 -2.85
N GLY A 68 -3.65 2.28 -3.27
CA GLY A 68 -4.80 2.67 -2.48
C GLY A 68 -5.74 1.52 -2.15
N SER A 69 -5.94 0.57 -3.07
CA SER A 69 -6.81 -0.59 -2.84
C SER A 69 -6.24 -1.56 -1.79
N VAL A 70 -4.91 -1.76 -1.76
CA VAL A 70 -4.25 -2.57 -0.72
C VAL A 70 -4.46 -1.94 0.66
N TYR A 71 -4.29 -0.62 0.79
CA TYR A 71 -4.56 0.07 2.05
C TYR A 71 -6.05 0.07 2.42
N ALA A 72 -6.97 0.10 1.44
CA ALA A 72 -8.40 -0.02 1.71
C ALA A 72 -8.76 -1.40 2.28
N MET A 73 -8.17 -2.47 1.73
CA MET A 73 -8.32 -3.82 2.29
C MET A 73 -7.78 -3.89 3.72
N ALA A 74 -6.58 -3.36 3.94
CA ALA A 74 -5.93 -3.34 5.26
C ALA A 74 -6.68 -2.47 6.29
N ALA A 75 -7.42 -1.45 5.82
CA ALA A 75 -8.33 -0.65 6.65
C ALA A 75 -9.61 -1.42 7.01
N GLY A 76 -10.12 -2.25 6.10
CA GLY A 76 -11.24 -3.17 6.33
C GLY A 76 -10.89 -4.41 7.17
N GLY A 77 -9.62 -4.57 7.56
CA GLY A 77 -9.15 -5.67 8.41
C GLY A 77 -8.68 -6.91 7.65
N VAL A 78 -8.61 -6.87 6.31
CA VAL A 78 -8.06 -7.93 5.48
C VAL A 78 -6.61 -7.57 5.15
N TYR A 79 -5.66 -8.33 5.70
CA TYR A 79 -4.23 -8.15 5.49
C TYR A 79 -3.73 -9.17 4.46
N VAL A 80 -2.89 -8.72 3.53
CA VAL A 80 -2.14 -9.55 2.58
C VAL A 80 -0.72 -9.73 3.10
#